data_AF-A0A9Q0ZWQ4-F1
#
_entry.id   AF-A0A9Q0ZWQ4-F1
#
_cell.length_a   1.000
_cell.length_b   1.000
_cell.length_c   1.000
_cell.angle_alpha   90.00
_cell.angle_beta   90.00
_cell.angle_gamma   90.00
#
_symmetry.space_group_name_H-M   'P 1'
#
loop_
_entity.id
_entity.type
_entity.pdbx_description
1 polymer ?
#
loop_
_entity_poly.entity_id
_entity_poly.type
_entity_poly.pdbx_seq_one_letter_code
_entity_poly.pdbx_strand_id
1 'polypeptide(L)'
;MVHLFSFRMGVSTFYVVSDDEIAKDVLKTNEMNIVSRLQFNNTDCNIYEGSGFITAPYNAYWRFMKKLCMTRPLNTSQINQLVHVREDEMKKLVESMINISKQGESCDLRQAIMTMTNNVICRMSMSTRCLADGANNEAMGD
;
A
#
# COMPACT_ATOMS: atom_id res chain seq x y z
N MET A 1 17.71 -5.65 -25.58
CA MET A 1 17.39 -7.08 -25.80
C MET A 1 15.97 -7.22 -25.31
N VAL A 2 15.02 -7.38 -26.24
CA VAL A 2 13.58 -7.35 -25.96
C VAL A 2 13.19 -8.70 -25.35
N HIS A 3 12.67 -8.72 -24.12
CA HIS A 3 12.34 -9.95 -23.41
C HIS A 3 10.87 -10.01 -23.00
N LEU A 4 10.11 -10.79 -23.77
CA LEU A 4 8.84 -11.38 -23.35
C LEU A 4 9.11 -12.85 -23.01
N PHE A 5 8.89 -13.22 -21.76
CA PHE A 5 9.10 -14.59 -21.27
C PHE A 5 7.77 -15.20 -20.82
N SER A 6 7.54 -16.48 -21.10
CA SER A 6 6.36 -17.19 -20.61
C SER A 6 6.75 -18.41 -19.79
N PHE A 7 6.09 -18.63 -18.66
CA PHE A 7 6.24 -19.84 -17.86
C PHE A 7 4.90 -20.33 -17.34
N ARG A 8 4.82 -21.63 -17.04
CA ARG A 8 3.60 -22.27 -16.54
C ARG A 8 3.73 -22.56 -15.05
N MET A 9 2.75 -22.14 -14.27
CA MET A 9 2.63 -22.42 -12.84
C MET A 9 1.28 -23.10 -12.59
N GLY A 10 1.32 -24.40 -12.36
CA GLY A 10 0.11 -25.23 -12.26
C GLY A 10 -0.69 -25.27 -13.56
N VAL A 11 -1.97 -24.89 -13.48
CA VAL A 11 -2.89 -24.82 -14.62
C VAL A 11 -2.80 -23.50 -15.40
N SER A 12 -2.09 -22.51 -14.86
CA SER A 12 -2.04 -21.14 -15.40
C SER A 12 -0.71 -20.86 -16.10
N THR A 13 -0.77 -20.16 -17.23
CA THR A 13 0.40 -19.64 -17.95
C THR A 13 0.59 -18.16 -17.62
N PHE A 14 1.80 -17.80 -17.23
CA PHE A 14 2.21 -16.45 -16.90
C PHE A 14 3.12 -15.88 -17.99
N TYR A 15 2.94 -14.61 -18.30
CA TYR A 15 3.79 -13.85 -19.22
C TYR A 15 4.48 -12.73 -18.44
N VAL A 16 5.80 -12.66 -18.55
CA VAL A 16 6.65 -11.63 -17.95
C VAL A 16 7.14 -10.72 -19.06
N VAL A 17 6.79 -9.45 -18.93
CA VAL A 17 7.23 -8.39 -19.84
C VAL A 17 8.35 -7.62 -19.13
N SER A 18 9.57 -7.71 -19.65
CA SER A 18 10.73 -7.00 -19.10
C SER A 18 11.22 -5.84 -19.99
N ASP A 19 10.53 -5.61 -21.10
CA ASP A 19 10.82 -4.58 -22.09
C ASP A 19 9.86 -3.39 -21.95
N ASP A 20 10.36 -2.16 -22.08
CA ASP A 20 9.58 -0.94 -21.85
C ASP A 20 8.60 -0.62 -22.98
N GLU A 21 8.96 -0.89 -24.23
CA GLU A 21 8.07 -0.72 -25.38
C GLU A 21 6.89 -1.71 -25.28
N ILE A 22 7.18 -2.99 -25.02
CA ILE A 22 6.12 -4.00 -24.84
C ILE A 22 5.29 -3.71 -23.59
N ALA A 23 5.91 -3.29 -22.47
CA ALA A 23 5.17 -2.95 -21.26
C ALA A 23 4.22 -1.77 -21.49
N LYS A 24 4.64 -0.77 -22.28
CA LYS A 24 3.79 0.36 -22.67
C LYS A 24 2.61 -0.11 -23.51
N ASP A 25 2.83 -1.00 -24.48
CA ASP A 25 1.75 -1.53 -25.31
C ASP A 25 0.76 -2.39 -24.52
N VAL A 26 1.25 -3.19 -23.57
CA VAL A 26 0.42 -4.01 -22.69
C VAL A 26 -0.38 -3.15 -21.71
N LEU A 27 0.25 -2.16 -21.08
CA LEU A 27 -0.34 -1.38 -19.98
C LEU A 27 -1.10 -0.12 -20.43
N LYS A 28 -0.88 0.38 -21.65
CA LYS A 28 -1.58 1.56 -22.18
C LYS A 28 -2.41 1.24 -23.41
N THR A 29 -1.81 0.59 -24.41
CA THR A 29 -2.48 0.38 -25.72
C THR A 29 -3.54 -0.71 -25.63
N ASN A 30 -3.23 -1.81 -24.94
CA ASN A 30 -4.08 -2.99 -24.82
C ASN A 30 -4.63 -3.20 -23.41
N GLU A 31 -4.71 -2.14 -22.60
CA GLU A 31 -5.07 -2.26 -21.18
C GLU A 31 -6.41 -3.00 -21.01
N MET A 32 -7.44 -2.66 -21.79
CA MET A 32 -8.78 -3.26 -21.63
C MET A 32 -8.81 -4.78 -21.81
N ASN A 33 -7.89 -5.34 -22.60
CA ASN A 33 -7.81 -6.79 -22.85
C ASN A 33 -7.10 -7.53 -21.70
N ILE A 34 -6.34 -6.83 -20.87
CA ILE A 34 -5.43 -7.38 -19.85
C ILE A 34 -5.79 -6.89 -18.43
N VAL A 35 -6.75 -5.96 -18.32
CA VAL A 35 -7.18 -5.35 -17.06
C VAL A 35 -7.95 -6.33 -16.15
N SER A 36 -8.34 -7.51 -16.65
CA SER A 36 -8.82 -8.60 -15.78
C SER A 36 -7.68 -9.07 -14.86
N ARG A 37 -7.76 -8.67 -13.58
CA ARG A 37 -6.79 -9.13 -12.57
C ARG A 37 -6.93 -10.63 -12.40
N LEU A 38 -5.82 -11.36 -12.57
CA LEU A 38 -5.75 -12.78 -12.22
C LEU A 38 -6.23 -12.94 -10.78
N GLN A 39 -7.34 -13.65 -10.61
CA GLN A 39 -7.80 -14.08 -9.30
C GLN A 39 -6.88 -15.23 -8.89
N PHE A 40 -5.93 -14.94 -7.99
CA PHE A 40 -5.19 -15.98 -7.30
C PHE A 40 -6.17 -16.67 -6.34
N ASN A 41 -6.80 -17.74 -6.83
CA ASN A 41 -7.81 -18.47 -6.08
C ASN A 41 -7.20 -19.18 -4.88
N ASN A 42 -7.52 -18.67 -3.71
CA ASN A 42 -8.10 -19.41 -2.59
C ASN A 42 -9.04 -18.44 -1.89
N THR A 43 -10.23 -18.36 -2.47
CA THR A 43 -11.43 -17.68 -1.99
C THR A 43 -11.65 -17.92 -0.48
N ASP A 44 -11.43 -19.14 -0.02
CA ASP A 44 -11.57 -19.53 1.39
C ASP A 44 -10.57 -18.87 2.36
N CYS A 45 -9.45 -18.31 1.88
CA CYS A 45 -8.44 -17.65 2.72
C CYS A 45 -8.45 -16.12 2.57
N ASN A 46 -9.18 -15.59 1.58
CA ASN A 46 -9.30 -14.15 1.42
C ASN A 46 -10.45 -13.62 2.28
N ILE A 47 -10.11 -13.08 3.46
CA ILE A 47 -11.07 -12.39 4.34
C ILE A 47 -11.80 -11.21 3.67
N TYR A 48 -11.34 -10.77 2.49
CA TYR A 48 -11.96 -9.72 1.68
C TYR A 48 -12.51 -10.20 0.33
N GLU A 49 -12.74 -11.50 0.18
CA GLU A 49 -13.32 -12.04 -1.05
C GLU A 49 -14.68 -11.41 -1.33
N GLY A 50 -14.87 -10.89 -2.54
CA GLY A 50 -16.12 -10.25 -2.96
C GLY A 50 -16.46 -8.93 -2.25
N SER A 51 -15.76 -8.56 -1.17
CA SER A 51 -16.05 -7.35 -0.38
C SER A 51 -15.16 -6.16 -0.71
N GLY A 52 -14.03 -6.37 -1.39
CA GLY A 52 -13.09 -5.32 -1.78
C GLY A 52 -13.13 -4.96 -3.27
N PHE A 53 -13.16 -3.65 -3.60
CA PHE A 53 -13.00 -3.22 -5.01
C PHE A 53 -11.58 -3.45 -5.54
N ILE A 54 -10.59 -3.69 -4.67
CA ILE A 54 -9.18 -3.91 -5.04
C ILE A 54 -9.02 -5.19 -5.89
N THR A 55 -9.77 -6.24 -5.54
CA THR A 55 -9.76 -7.55 -6.21
C THR A 55 -10.95 -7.76 -7.15
N ALA A 56 -11.85 -6.77 -7.26
CA ALA A 56 -13.03 -6.87 -8.11
C ALA A 56 -12.64 -6.92 -9.61
N PRO A 57 -13.35 -7.72 -10.43
CA PRO A 57 -13.14 -7.73 -11.87
C PRO A 57 -13.46 -6.36 -12.47
N TYR A 58 -12.86 -6.06 -13.61
CA TYR A 58 -13.06 -4.78 -14.28
C TYR A 58 -14.46 -4.66 -14.86
N ASN A 59 -15.31 -3.92 -14.15
CA ASN A 59 -16.70 -3.67 -14.51
C ASN A 59 -17.11 -2.24 -14.11
N ALA A 60 -18.38 -1.89 -14.29
CA ALA A 60 -18.91 -0.57 -13.93
C ALA A 60 -18.68 -0.24 -12.44
N TYR A 61 -18.81 -1.22 -11.54
CA TYR A 61 -18.57 -1.05 -10.11
C TYR A 61 -17.10 -0.71 -9.81
N TRP A 62 -16.14 -1.46 -10.37
CA TRP A 62 -14.71 -1.17 -10.18
C TRP A 62 -14.34 0.23 -10.69
N ARG A 63 -14.85 0.62 -11.87
CA ARG A 63 -14.59 1.94 -12.46
C ARG A 63 -15.16 3.06 -11.58
N PHE A 64 -16.38 2.87 -11.05
CA PHE A 64 -17.00 3.81 -10.12
C PHE A 64 -16.17 3.97 -8.85
N MET A 65 -15.78 2.86 -8.21
CA MET A 65 -14.98 2.87 -6.99
C MET A 65 -13.61 3.51 -7.21
N LYS A 66 -12.90 3.16 -8.31
CA LYS A 66 -11.64 3.82 -8.67
C LYS A 66 -11.83 5.33 -8.80
N LYS A 67 -12.86 5.79 -9.51
CA LYS A 67 -13.16 7.21 -9.66
C LYS A 67 -13.43 7.88 -8.31
N LEU A 68 -14.24 7.25 -7.45
CA LEU A 68 -14.54 7.76 -6.12
C LEU A 68 -13.27 7.93 -5.27
N CYS A 69 -12.41 6.90 -5.22
CA CYS A 69 -11.15 6.94 -4.48
C CYS A 69 -10.20 8.03 -4.99
N MET A 70 -10.03 8.13 -6.32
CA MET A 70 -9.13 9.10 -6.93
C MET A 70 -9.62 10.56 -6.79
N THR A 71 -10.93 10.77 -6.76
CA THR A 71 -11.51 12.13 -6.74
C THR A 71 -11.75 12.66 -5.34
N ARG A 72 -11.88 11.79 -4.34
CA ARG A 72 -12.11 12.18 -2.94
C ARG A 72 -10.87 11.94 -2.09
N PRO A 73 -10.63 10.75 -1.50
CA PRO A 73 -9.55 10.58 -0.53
C PRO A 73 -8.15 10.76 -1.13
N LEU A 74 -7.96 10.41 -2.41
CA LEU A 74 -6.64 10.47 -3.08
C LEU A 74 -6.50 11.68 -4.00
N ASN A 75 -7.37 12.68 -3.86
CA ASN A 75 -7.23 13.92 -4.61
C ASN A 75 -6.01 14.72 -4.11
N THR A 76 -5.24 15.29 -5.04
CA THR A 76 -4.08 16.15 -4.76
C THR A 76 -4.39 17.23 -3.72
N SER A 77 -5.57 17.86 -3.77
CA SER A 77 -5.95 18.88 -2.78
C SER A 77 -6.05 18.32 -1.36
N GLN A 78 -6.68 17.14 -1.20
CA GLN A 78 -6.81 16.46 0.10
C GLN A 78 -5.45 15.99 0.62
N ILE A 79 -4.62 15.43 -0.27
CA ILE A 79 -3.24 14.99 0.06
C ILE A 79 -2.39 16.18 0.54
N ASN A 80 -2.57 17.36 -0.08
CA ASN A 80 -1.87 18.58 0.30
C ASN A 80 -2.34 19.13 1.64
N GLN A 81 -3.64 19.10 1.93
CA GLN A 81 -4.18 19.49 3.24
C GLN A 81 -3.63 18.62 4.37
N LEU A 82 -3.30 17.36 4.09
CA LEU A 82 -2.77 16.39 5.04
C LEU A 82 -1.23 16.28 5.03
N VAL A 83 -0.51 17.24 4.43
CA VAL A 83 0.97 17.30 4.49
C VAL A 83 1.47 17.27 5.92
N HIS A 84 0.84 18.04 6.81
CA HIS A 84 1.19 18.13 8.22
C HIS A 84 1.19 16.77 8.94
N VAL A 85 0.33 15.83 8.53
CA VAL A 85 0.30 14.46 9.08
C VAL A 85 1.59 13.72 8.74
N ARG A 86 2.04 13.83 7.49
CA ARG A 86 3.27 13.17 7.01
C ARG A 86 4.51 13.78 7.65
N GLU A 87 4.55 15.09 7.79
CA GLU A 87 5.64 15.79 8.47
C GLU A 87 5.73 15.41 9.95
N ASP A 88 4.58 15.32 10.65
CA ASP A 88 4.54 14.91 12.06
C ASP A 88 5.02 13.46 12.24
N GLU A 89 4.55 12.50 11.44
CA GLU A 89 5.02 11.11 11.54
C GLU A 89 6.49 10.95 11.13
N MET A 90 6.97 11.71 10.15
CA MET A 90 8.39 11.73 9.77
C MET A 90 9.26 12.30 10.90
N LYS A 91 8.83 13.39 11.53
CA LYS A 91 9.54 13.98 12.66
C LYS A 91 9.67 12.97 13.81
N LYS A 92 8.59 12.27 14.15
CA LYS A 92 8.61 11.22 15.19
C LYS A 92 9.55 10.08 14.86
N LEU A 93 9.60 9.65 13.59
CA LEU A 93 10.53 8.63 13.13
C LEU A 93 11.99 9.08 13.32
N VAL A 94 12.31 10.32 12.97
CA VAL A 94 13.66 10.87 13.13
C VAL A 94 14.03 11.01 14.60
N GLU A 95 13.11 11.50 15.44
CA GLU A 95 13.31 11.64 16.89
C GLU A 95 13.55 10.28 17.56
N SER A 96 12.79 9.25 17.20
CA SER A 96 13.00 7.90 17.74
C SER A 96 14.35 7.32 17.32
N MET A 97 14.76 7.49 16.06
CA MET A 97 16.08 7.06 15.58
C MET A 97 17.22 7.78 16.30
N ILE A 98 17.10 9.09 16.53
CA ILE A 98 18.10 9.86 17.28
C ILE A 98 18.22 9.32 18.72
N ASN A 99 17.10 8.99 19.37
CA ASN A 99 17.10 8.47 20.73
C ASN A 99 17.75 7.08 20.82
N ILE A 100 17.42 6.18 19.89
CA ILE A 100 18.04 4.84 19.79
C ILE A 100 19.55 4.99 19.53
N SER A 101 19.93 5.89 18.63
CA SER A 101 21.35 6.17 18.33
C SER A 101 22.10 6.71 19.53
N LYS A 102 21.50 7.57 20.36
CA LYS A 102 22.11 8.08 21.61
C LYS A 102 22.35 6.97 22.64
N GLN A 103 21.52 5.93 22.62
CA GLN A 103 21.68 4.76 23.48
C GLN A 103 22.72 3.76 22.93
N GLY A 104 23.23 3.99 21.71
CA GLY A 104 24.18 3.10 21.04
C GLY A 104 23.53 1.81 20.53
N GLU A 105 22.20 1.78 20.43
CA GLU A 105 21.45 0.61 20.01
C GLU A 105 21.24 0.55 18.49
N SER A 106 21.03 -0.64 17.95
CA SER A 106 20.68 -0.85 16.54
C SER A 106 19.19 -0.64 16.32
N CYS A 107 18.81 0.15 15.31
CA CYS A 107 17.41 0.37 14.94
C CYS A 107 16.96 -0.59 13.83
N ASP A 108 15.83 -1.27 14.01
CA ASP A 108 15.13 -1.94 12.92
C ASP A 108 14.38 -0.92 12.04
N LEU A 109 15.03 -0.50 10.96
CA LEU A 109 14.47 0.44 9.99
C LEU A 109 13.20 -0.09 9.31
N ARG A 110 13.08 -1.40 9.10
CA ARG A 110 11.90 -1.99 8.47
C ARG A 110 10.69 -1.79 9.37
N GLN A 111 10.83 -2.11 10.66
CA GLN A 111 9.75 -1.94 11.61
C GLN A 111 9.40 -0.45 11.76
N ALA A 112 10.40 0.42 11.89
CA ALA A 112 10.19 1.85 12.08
C ALA A 112 9.45 2.51 10.90
N ILE A 113 9.87 2.21 9.66
CA ILE A 113 9.23 2.73 8.44
C ILE A 113 7.82 2.16 8.27
N MET A 114 7.61 0.87 8.59
CA MET A 114 6.29 0.25 8.53
C MET A 114 5.32 0.91 9.52
N THR A 115 5.76 1.16 10.75
CA THR A 115 4.98 1.86 11.78
C THR A 115 4.61 3.28 11.32
N MET A 116 5.58 4.04 10.83
CA MET A 116 5.34 5.39 10.30
C MET A 116 4.33 5.36 9.15
N THR A 117 4.50 4.45 8.19
CA THR A 117 3.61 4.33 7.01
C THR A 117 2.18 4.00 7.43
N ASN A 118 2.01 3.05 8.36
CA ASN A 118 0.69 2.69 8.89
C ASN A 118 0.04 3.88 9.62
N ASN A 119 0.78 4.59 10.46
CA ASN A 119 0.25 5.76 11.16
C ASN A 119 -0.13 6.89 10.19
N VAL A 120 0.66 7.13 9.13
CA VAL A 120 0.29 8.08 8.07
C VAL A 120 -1.03 7.66 7.41
N ILE A 121 -1.15 6.41 6.97
CA ILE A 121 -2.37 5.90 6.32
C ILE A 121 -3.56 6.05 7.26
N CYS A 122 -3.47 5.55 8.49
CA CYS A 122 -4.56 5.57 9.47
C CYS A 122 -4.98 7.01 9.82
N ARG A 123 -4.03 7.93 9.96
CA ARG A 123 -4.36 9.33 10.24
C ARG A 123 -4.97 10.04 9.05
N MET A 124 -4.51 9.74 7.84
CA MET A 124 -5.10 10.31 6.63
C MET A 124 -6.49 9.75 6.32
N SER A 125 -6.78 8.51 6.70
CA SER A 125 -8.08 7.86 6.43
C SER A 125 -9.10 7.96 7.56
N MET A 126 -8.65 7.87 8.82
CA MET A 126 -9.50 7.71 10.01
C MET A 126 -9.20 8.76 11.10
N SER A 127 -8.22 9.65 10.89
CA SER A 127 -7.74 10.60 11.90
C SER A 127 -7.19 9.97 13.18
N THR A 128 -6.89 8.66 13.17
CA THR A 128 -6.37 7.90 14.31
C THR A 128 -4.99 7.32 14.01
N ARG A 129 -4.20 7.03 15.04
CA ARG A 129 -2.94 6.26 14.90
C ARG A 129 -3.23 4.79 15.18
N CYS A 130 -2.65 3.91 14.36
CA CYS A 130 -2.85 2.46 14.48
C CYS A 130 -1.87 1.83 15.48
N LEU A 131 -0.67 2.38 15.59
CA LEU A 131 0.31 2.03 16.61
C LEU A 131 0.53 3.28 17.46
N ALA A 132 -0.14 3.34 18.61
CA ALA A 132 0.27 4.26 19.66
C ALA A 132 1.66 3.83 20.13
N ASP A 133 2.54 4.82 20.27
CA ASP A 133 3.93 4.67 20.67
C ASP A 133 4.04 3.72 21.87
N GLY A 134 4.60 2.53 21.64
CA GLY A 134 4.79 1.54 22.68
C GLY A 134 6.11 1.78 23.40
N ALA A 135 6.14 2.71 24.35
CA ALA A 135 6.91 2.63 25.60
C ALA A 135 6.82 3.95 26.39
N ASN A 136 6.12 3.93 27.54
CA ASN A 136 6.51 4.48 28.85
C ASN A 136 5.31 5.01 29.65
N ASN A 137 4.73 4.17 30.51
CA ASN A 137 4.77 4.34 31.97
C ASN A 137 3.77 3.41 32.65
N GLU A 138 4.31 2.50 33.46
CA GLU A 138 3.85 2.21 34.82
C GLU A 138 2.35 2.39 35.07
N ALA A 139 1.63 1.26 35.05
CA ALA A 139 0.43 1.14 35.87
C ALA A 139 0.86 1.18 37.34
N MET A 140 0.79 2.40 37.87
CA MET A 140 0.79 2.82 39.26
C MET A 140 0.29 1.73 40.22
N GLY A 141 1.09 1.44 41.25
CA GLY A 141 0.57 0.85 42.47
C GLY A 141 -0.25 1.88 43.24
N ASP A 142 -1.44 1.47 43.66
CA ASP A 142 -2.03 1.75 44.96
C ASP A 142 -2.92 0.56 45.34
#